data_AF-A0A377LPC6-F1
#
_entry.id   AF-A0A377LPC6-F1
#
_cell.length_a   1.000
_cell.length_b   1.000
_cell.length_c   1.000
_cell.angle_alpha   90.00
_cell.angle_beta   90.00
_cell.angle_gamma   90.00
#
_symmetry.space_group_name_H-M   'P 1'
#
loop_
_entity.id
_entity.type
_entity.pdbx_description
1 polymer ?
#
loop_
_entity_poly.entity_id
_entity_poly.type
_entity_poly.pdbx_seq_one_letter_code
_entity_poly.pdbx_strand_id
1 'polypeptide(L)' 'MKGMVAAVSVGIVNGEALCDLEYVEDSAAETDMNVVMTEDGRIIEVQGTAEGEPFTHEELLTLLALARGELNLL' A
#
# COMPACT_ATOMS: atom_id res chain seq x y z
N MET A 1 12.60 22.41 -8.00
CA MET A 1 12.35 21.07 -8.59
C MET A 1 11.45 20.34 -7.62
N LYS A 2 10.35 19.76 -8.10
CA LYS A 2 9.47 18.93 -7.27
C LYS A 2 10.26 17.66 -6.92
N GLY A 3 10.25 17.25 -5.65
CA GLY A 3 11.08 16.16 -5.11
C GLY A 3 10.81 14.81 -5.77
N MET A 4 11.56 13.77 -5.38
CA MET A 4 11.31 12.42 -5.89
C MET A 4 9.90 11.95 -5.54
N VAL A 5 9.33 11.14 -6.42
CA VAL A 5 8.01 10.52 -6.28
C VAL A 5 8.18 9.03 -6.49
N ALA A 6 7.54 8.23 -5.63
CA ALA A 6 7.57 6.79 -5.70
C ALA A 6 6.22 6.19 -5.30
N ALA A 7 6.01 4.93 -5.68
CA ALA A 7 4.77 4.21 -5.44
C ALA A 7 5.05 2.75 -5.07
N VAL A 8 4.18 2.16 -4.25
CA VAL A 8 4.26 0.76 -3.83
C VAL A 8 2.86 0.18 -3.64
N SER A 9 2.71 -1.12 -3.91
CA SER A 9 1.50 -1.89 -3.59
C SER A 9 1.58 -2.46 -2.18
N VAL A 10 0.45 -2.53 -1.50
CA VAL A 10 0.28 -3.15 -0.18
C VAL A 10 -1.07 -3.85 -0.14
N GLY A 11 -1.21 -4.96 0.58
CA GLY A 11 -2.48 -5.68 0.63
C GLY A 11 -2.58 -6.66 1.79
N ILE A 12 -3.78 -7.20 1.97
CA ILE A 12 -4.05 -8.30 2.90
C ILE A 12 -4.11 -9.61 2.11
N VAL A 13 -3.18 -10.52 2.39
CA VAL A 13 -3.10 -11.82 1.75
C VAL A 13 -3.16 -12.89 2.84
N ASN A 14 -4.17 -13.75 2.80
CA ASN A 14 -4.43 -14.78 3.83
C ASN A 14 -4.48 -14.22 5.28
N GLY A 15 -4.99 -12.99 5.45
CA GLY A 15 -5.08 -12.32 6.75
C GLY A 15 -3.79 -11.63 7.22
N GLU A 16 -2.74 -11.62 6.41
CA GLU A 16 -1.48 -10.94 6.70
C GLU A 16 -1.29 -9.70 5.82
N ALA A 17 -0.81 -8.61 6.43
CA ALA A 17 -0.49 -7.37 5.72
C ALA A 17 0.89 -7.46 5.07
N LEU A 18 0.92 -7.36 3.74
CA LEU A 18 2.12 -7.47 2.92
C LEU A 18 2.38 -6.15 2.16
N CYS A 19 3.65 -5.94 1.79
CA CYS A 19 4.12 -4.81 1.02
C CYS A 19 4.92 -5.29 -0.18
N ASP A 20 4.86 -4.53 -1.27
CA ASP A 20 5.45 -4.87 -2.58
C ASP A 20 4.93 -6.21 -3.09
N LEU A 21 3.60 -6.30 -3.23
CA LEU A 21 2.91 -7.54 -3.62
C LEU A 21 3.45 -8.06 -4.96
N GLU A 22 3.89 -9.31 -4.98
CA GLU A 22 4.13 -10.02 -6.22
C GLU A 22 2.81 -10.27 -6.97
N TYR A 23 2.86 -10.52 -8.27
CA TYR A 23 1.66 -10.75 -9.08
C TYR A 23 0.71 -11.83 -8.53
N VAL A 24 1.27 -12.91 -7.98
CA VAL A 24 0.45 -14.00 -7.41
C VAL A 24 -0.21 -13.57 -6.11
N GLU A 25 0.44 -12.71 -5.34
CA GLU A 25 -0.07 -12.17 -4.08
C GLU A 25 -1.14 -11.11 -4.36
N ASP A 26 -0.89 -10.21 -5.31
CA ASP A 26 -1.84 -9.21 -5.79
C ASP A 26 -3.12 -9.87 -6.32
N SER A 27 -2.99 -10.90 -7.16
CA SER A 27 -4.13 -11.65 -7.68
C SER A 27 -4.88 -12.47 -6.63
N ALA A 28 -4.28 -12.73 -5.47
CA ALA A 28 -4.88 -13.51 -4.38
C ALA A 28 -5.31 -12.62 -3.20
N ALA A 29 -4.91 -11.36 -3.17
CA ALA A 29 -5.29 -10.42 -2.14
C ALA A 29 -6.80 -10.22 -2.22
N GLU A 30 -7.48 -10.35 -1.08
CA GLU A 30 -8.91 -10.04 -1.01
C GLU A 30 -9.13 -8.53 -1.16
N THR A 31 -8.11 -7.78 -0.77
CA THR A 31 -8.12 -6.34 -0.62
C THR A 31 -6.69 -5.80 -0.70
N ASP A 32 -6.46 -4.82 -1.58
CA ASP A 32 -5.15 -4.26 -1.93
C ASP A 32 -5.21 -2.74 -2.12
N MET A 33 -4.05 -2.11 -2.10
CA MET A 33 -3.91 -0.67 -2.23
C MET A 33 -2.59 -0.27 -2.86
N ASN A 34 -2.66 0.69 -3.77
CA ASN A 34 -1.51 1.40 -4.31
C ASN A 34 -1.35 2.76 -3.62
N VAL A 35 -0.13 3.05 -3.17
CA VAL A 35 0.20 4.29 -2.45
C VAL A 35 1.31 5.03 -3.19
N VAL A 36 1.10 6.31 -3.47
CA VAL A 36 2.08 7.19 -4.13
C VAL A 36 2.47 8.32 -3.19
N MET A 37 3.77 8.51 -2.97
CA MET A 37 4.30 9.51 -2.03
C MET A 37 5.45 10.31 -2.63
N THR A 38 5.65 11.52 -2.09
CA THR A 38 6.88 12.30 -2.29
C THR A 38 7.97 11.86 -1.32
N GLU A 39 9.23 12.16 -1.65
CA GLU A 39 10.42 11.88 -0.81
C GLU A 39 10.35 12.48 0.61
N ASP A 40 9.58 13.57 0.79
CA ASP A 40 9.35 14.19 2.11
C ASP A 40 8.16 13.58 2.87
N GLY A 41 7.67 12.42 2.41
CA GLY A 41 6.66 11.61 3.09
C GLY A 41 5.22 12.11 2.94
N ARG A 42 4.95 13.04 2.01
CA ARG A 42 3.58 13.49 1.72
C ARG A 42 2.91 12.55 0.73
N ILE A 43 1.66 12.24 1.00
CA ILE A 43 0.84 11.38 0.14
C ILE A 43 0.36 12.19 -1.06
N ILE A 44 0.55 11.63 -2.26
CA ILE A 44 0.00 12.13 -3.53
C ILE A 44 -1.31 11.41 -3.83
N GLU A 45 -1.32 10.10 -3.72
CA GLU A 45 -2.45 9.25 -4.06
C GLU A 45 -2.50 8.02 -3.16
N VAL A 46 -3.72 7.64 -2.78
CA VAL A 46 -4.04 6.38 -2.13
C VAL A 46 -5.25 5.83 -2.85
N GLN A 47 -5.09 4.68 -3.48
CA GLN A 47 -6.18 3.98 -4.13
C GLN A 47 -6.22 2.56 -3.59
N GLY A 48 -7.18 2.29 -2.72
CA GLY A 48 -7.48 0.97 -2.20
C GLY A 48 -8.72 0.39 -2.85
N THR A 49 -8.70 -0.90 -3.14
CA THR A 49 -9.83 -1.68 -3.64
C THR A 49 -10.05 -2.88 -2.73
N ALA A 50 -11.31 -3.19 -2.45
CA ALA A 50 -11.70 -4.43 -1.80
C ALA A 50 -12.54 -5.24 -2.80
N GLU A 51 -11.98 -6.32 -3.31
CA GLU A 51 -12.71 -7.26 -4.18
C GLU A 51 -13.46 -8.31 -3.35
N GLY A 52 -12.95 -8.63 -2.15
CA GLY A 52 -13.56 -9.48 -1.13
C GLY A 52 -14.04 -8.67 0.08
N GLU A 53 -13.45 -8.94 1.25
CA GLU A 53 -13.83 -8.27 2.50
C GLU A 53 -13.28 -6.83 2.56
N PRO A 54 -14.12 -5.82 2.90
CA PRO A 54 -13.65 -4.45 3.04
C PRO A 54 -12.59 -4.30 4.15
N PHE A 55 -11.63 -3.40 3.95
CA PHE A 55 -10.70 -3.02 5.01
C PHE A 55 -11.43 -2.58 6.28
N THR A 56 -10.96 -3.03 7.43
CA THR A 56 -11.14 -2.29 8.68
C THR A 56 -10.29 -1.01 8.66
N HIS A 57 -10.64 -0.04 9.52
CA HIS A 57 -9.84 1.18 9.65
C HIS A 57 -8.40 0.87 10.13
N GLU A 58 -8.24 -0.13 10.99
CA GLU A 58 -6.93 -0.53 11.55
C GLU A 58 -6.04 -1.19 10.48
N GLU A 59 -6.61 -2.01 9.60
CA GLU A 59 -5.88 -2.60 8.46
C GLU A 59 -5.44 -1.52 7.47
N LEU A 60 -6.32 -0.58 7.11
CA LEU A 60 -5.95 0.54 6.25
C LEU A 60 -4.75 1.32 6.81
N LEU A 61 -4.77 1.64 8.11
CA LEU A 61 -3.67 2.34 8.76
C LEU A 61 -2.39 1.50 8.79
N THR A 62 -2.51 0.18 8.97
CA THR A 62 -1.37 -0.76 8.95
C THR A 62 -0.71 -0.79 7.56
N LEU A 63 -1.51 -0.90 6.50
CA LEU A 63 -1.01 -0.92 5.13
C LEU A 63 -0.38 0.42 4.73
N LEU A 64 -0.98 1.56 5.13
CA LEU A 64 -0.37 2.88 4.92
C LEU A 64 0.97 3.02 5.67
N ALA A 65 1.12 2.41 6.84
CA ALA A 65 2.37 2.41 7.59
C ALA A 65 3.45 1.57 6.90
N LEU A 66 3.09 0.40 6.34
CA LEU A 66 3.99 -0.43 5.54
C LEU A 66 4.48 0.32 4.29
N ALA A 67 3.54 0.88 3.51
CA ALA A 67 3.87 1.64 2.30
C ALA A 67 4.81 2.82 2.60
N ARG A 68 4.53 3.58 3.67
CA ARG A 68 5.41 4.67 4.10
C ARG A 68 6.79 4.15 4.53
N GLY A 69 6.87 3.00 5.19
CA GLY A 69 8.12 2.37 5.57
C GLY A 69 9.00 2.08 4.36
N GLU A 70 8.42 1.46 3.34
CA GLU A 70 9.13 1.10 2.10
C GLU A 70 9.57 2.35 1.30
N LEU A 71 8.66 3.31 1.12
CA LEU A 71 8.96 4.50 0.32
C LEU A 71 9.94 5.49 1.00
N ASN A 72 10.15 5.38 2.32
CA ASN A 72 11.18 6.16 3.03
C ASN A 72 12.60 5.58 2.86
N LEU A 73 12.75 4.37 2.30
CA LEU A 73 14.05 3.76 2.02
C LEU A 73 14.68 4.23 0.70
N LEU A 74 13.94 5.06 -0.07
CA LEU A 74 14.37 5.70 -1.31
C LEU A 74 15.11 7.02 -1.06
#